data_AF-A0AAV2JDB7-F1
#
_entry.id   AF-A0AAV2JDB7-F1
#
_cell.length_a   1.000
_cell.length_b   1.000
_cell.length_c   1.000
_cell.angle_alpha   90.00
_cell.angle_beta   90.00
_cell.angle_gamma   90.00
#
_symmetry.space_group_name_H-M   'P 1'
#
loop_
_entity.id
_entity.type
_entity.pdbx_description
1 polymer ?
#
loop_
_entity_poly.entity_id
_entity_poly.type
_entity_poly.pdbx_seq_one_letter_code
_entity_poly.pdbx_strand_id
1 'polypeptide(L)'
;MELQAEKRSQNLNFEQIQTLDKVLTELIPIYGRGNFPTLQVRAKDMIRVVKERLVERDIHVKDIRLNGATASHVLVRDNGLSYKDLDIIFGVDLPRQEDFQVIKEVVLGSLRDLLPCGVNRRKITCLTMKEAYVQKMVKVFNEHDKWSLISLSNNRANSVGLRFVSSLRRHYEFSVDSFQIIVDRMLETYWESEKRQTRQMTTTAGQEKHSVAPKVEPELFQKTSGANKSHRGKPKKESDSTDRKCEKEQIVESKRADVHLTSSPAEVSDIRGSATIDASVKPKQSKKPPDVDSHSHTAPLRPDPPETGTVSTSGSHLWSGSSAETIITVEAECMYGDFQQALHHLQSRLIATHNPEEIRGGGLLKYSDLLVRNFCPASDTEIKSLERYMCSRFFIDFPDVREQQRKIEAYLQCHYIGNDEASKYDFLMTLRRVIDESTVCLMGHERRQTLNMITVFALRVLGEQNAIPNTANVTCFYQPAPYMTEPVYNSYFISQSQPPLMYHPYPLHVHLQSGLV
;
A
#
# COMPACT_ATOMS: atom_id res chain seq x y z
N MET A 1 30.00 -10.56 14.03
CA MET A 1 28.77 -9.82 13.67
C MET A 1 29.02 -8.77 12.61
N GLU A 2 30.12 -8.00 12.65
CA GLU A 2 30.41 -6.98 11.61
C GLU A 2 30.45 -7.52 10.17
N LEU A 3 31.07 -8.69 9.92
CA LEU A 3 31.05 -9.37 8.60
C LEU A 3 29.64 -9.77 8.09
N GLN A 4 28.59 -9.67 8.93
CA GLN A 4 27.17 -9.82 8.57
C GLN A 4 26.40 -8.48 8.64
N ALA A 5 27.04 -7.39 9.04
CA ALA A 5 26.58 -6.03 8.84
C ALA A 5 27.03 -5.53 7.45
N GLU A 6 28.33 -5.64 7.16
CA GLU A 6 28.95 -5.20 5.89
C GLU A 6 28.36 -5.87 4.63
N LYS A 7 27.74 -7.05 4.78
CA LYS A 7 27.06 -7.76 3.68
C LYS A 7 25.59 -7.41 3.52
N ARG A 8 24.94 -6.82 4.53
CA ARG A 8 23.51 -6.50 4.50
C ARG A 8 23.22 -5.03 4.27
N SER A 9 24.23 -4.17 4.19
CA SER A 9 24.03 -2.76 3.88
C SER A 9 24.92 -2.24 2.75
N GLN A 10 24.46 -1.17 2.11
CA GLN A 10 25.18 -0.46 1.05
C GLN A 10 24.85 1.03 1.09
N ASN A 11 25.86 1.88 0.88
CA ASN A 11 25.65 3.31 0.68
C ASN A 11 25.01 3.57 -0.70
N LEU A 12 23.97 4.41 -0.74
CA LEU A 12 23.32 4.83 -1.99
C LEU A 12 24.31 5.62 -2.87
N ASN A 13 24.23 5.40 -4.18
CA ASN A 13 24.92 6.24 -5.16
C ASN A 13 24.16 7.57 -5.41
N PHE A 14 24.78 8.50 -6.15
CA PHE A 14 24.21 9.82 -6.42
C PHE A 14 22.82 9.78 -7.09
N GLU A 15 22.59 8.88 -8.06
CA GLU A 15 21.29 8.76 -8.74
C GLU A 15 20.20 8.21 -7.82
N GLN A 16 20.55 7.28 -6.94
CA GLN A 16 19.67 6.72 -5.92
C GLN A 16 19.33 7.79 -4.87
N ILE A 17 20.31 8.58 -4.42
CA ILE A 17 20.09 9.74 -3.55
C ILE A 17 19.16 10.76 -4.22
N GLN A 18 19.34 11.04 -5.53
CA GLN A 18 18.44 11.94 -6.26
C GLN A 18 17.00 11.39 -6.38
N THR A 19 16.82 10.08 -6.55
CA THR A 19 15.48 9.46 -6.52
C THR A 19 14.87 9.50 -5.13
N LEU A 20 15.66 9.31 -4.07
CA LEU A 20 15.22 9.46 -2.69
C LEU A 20 14.81 10.91 -2.37
N ASP A 21 15.57 11.90 -2.86
CA ASP A 21 15.26 13.32 -2.72
C ASP A 21 13.89 13.65 -3.31
N LYS A 22 13.63 13.18 -4.54
CA LYS A 22 12.32 13.30 -5.18
C LYS A 22 11.23 12.66 -4.32
N VAL A 23 11.39 11.40 -3.92
CA VAL A 23 10.41 10.67 -3.10
C VAL A 23 10.10 11.38 -1.77
N LEU A 24 11.10 12.01 -1.14
CA LEU A 24 10.90 12.71 0.14
C LEU A 24 10.33 14.13 0.00
N THR A 25 10.48 14.76 -1.16
CA THR A 25 10.08 16.16 -1.43
C THR A 25 8.84 16.32 -2.31
N GLU A 26 8.42 15.27 -3.03
CA GLU A 26 7.21 15.25 -3.86
C GLU A 26 5.93 15.47 -3.02
N LEU A 27 4.94 16.16 -3.61
CA LEU A 27 3.68 16.48 -2.93
C LEU A 27 2.68 15.34 -3.06
N ILE A 28 2.31 14.75 -1.93
CA ILE A 28 1.40 13.60 -1.87
C ILE A 28 0.01 14.10 -1.43
N PRO A 29 -1.04 13.89 -2.25
CA PRO A 29 -2.40 14.23 -1.88
C PRO A 29 -2.99 13.19 -0.91
N ILE A 30 -3.39 13.61 0.28
CA ILE A 30 -4.07 12.77 1.27
C ILE A 30 -5.54 13.18 1.29
N TYR A 31 -6.40 12.32 0.74
CA TYR A 31 -7.79 12.63 0.43
C TYR A 31 -8.69 12.44 1.65
N GLY A 32 -9.35 13.52 2.05
CA GLY A 32 -10.37 13.51 3.10
C GLY A 32 -11.68 12.90 2.62
N ARG A 33 -12.34 12.13 3.48
CA ARG A 33 -13.70 11.60 3.24
C ARG A 33 -14.77 12.66 3.49
N GLY A 34 -15.84 12.64 2.70
CA GLY A 34 -16.93 13.60 2.81
C GLY A 34 -16.47 15.02 2.50
N ASN A 35 -16.78 15.96 3.39
CA ASN A 35 -16.48 17.39 3.18
C ASN A 35 -15.08 17.82 3.68
N PHE A 36 -14.18 16.87 3.93
CA PHE A 36 -12.81 17.18 4.40
C PHE A 36 -11.86 17.46 3.23
N PRO A 37 -11.05 18.55 3.28
CA PRO A 37 -10.19 18.92 2.18
C PRO A 37 -9.04 17.93 1.98
N THR A 38 -8.63 17.69 0.74
CA THR A 38 -7.38 16.98 0.44
C THR A 38 -6.20 17.75 1.02
N LEU A 39 -5.38 17.10 1.83
CA LEU A 39 -4.11 17.66 2.33
C LEU A 39 -3.04 17.46 1.26
N GLN A 40 -2.20 18.47 1.02
CA GLN A 40 -1.03 18.34 0.15
C GLN A 40 0.22 18.30 1.04
N VAL A 41 0.90 17.14 1.08
CA VAL A 41 1.89 16.83 2.12
C VAL A 41 3.14 16.23 1.51
N ARG A 42 4.31 16.77 1.84
CA ARG A 42 5.61 16.17 1.50
C ARG A 42 6.03 15.20 2.60
N ALA A 43 6.62 14.06 2.24
CA ALA A 43 7.04 13.05 3.22
C ALA A 43 7.97 13.65 4.28
N LYS A 44 8.98 14.45 3.89
CA LYS A 44 9.91 15.09 4.85
C LYS A 44 9.25 15.98 5.91
N ASP A 45 8.11 16.62 5.59
CA ASP A 45 7.39 17.51 6.51
C ASP A 45 6.53 16.72 7.49
N MET A 46 5.81 15.71 7.00
CA MET A 46 5.06 14.79 7.84
C MET A 46 5.98 14.03 8.79
N ILE A 47 7.13 13.55 8.30
CA ILE A 47 8.13 12.87 9.11
C ILE A 47 8.66 13.79 10.21
N ARG A 48 9.01 15.04 9.90
CA ARG A 48 9.43 16.05 10.88
C ARG A 48 8.40 16.22 12.00
N VAL A 49 7.17 16.59 11.64
CA VAL A 49 6.12 16.94 12.62
C VAL A 49 5.71 15.72 13.45
N VAL A 50 5.84 14.50 12.93
CA VAL A 50 5.66 13.27 13.72
C VAL A 50 6.88 12.99 14.63
N LYS A 51 8.12 13.08 14.13
CA LYS A 51 9.35 12.85 14.93
C LYS A 51 9.43 13.80 16.12
N GLU A 52 9.24 15.09 15.88
CA GLU A 52 9.27 16.14 16.91
C GLU A 52 8.21 15.86 18.00
N ARG A 53 6.97 15.52 17.60
CA ARG A 53 5.85 15.27 18.53
C ARG A 53 5.90 13.93 19.27
N LEU A 54 6.59 12.92 18.75
CA LEU A 54 6.88 11.70 19.51
C LEU A 54 7.86 12.02 20.64
N VAL A 55 8.91 12.79 20.37
CA VAL A 55 9.89 13.23 21.37
C VAL A 55 9.28 14.18 22.40
N GLU A 56 8.40 15.12 22.00
CA GLU A 56 7.58 15.93 22.93
C GLU A 56 6.68 15.10 23.88
N ARG A 57 6.44 13.83 23.55
CA ARG A 57 5.59 12.90 24.31
C ARG A 57 6.37 11.72 24.91
N ASP A 58 7.68 11.87 25.08
CA ASP A 58 8.59 10.89 25.70
C ASP A 58 8.69 9.54 24.96
N ILE A 59 8.34 9.51 23.67
CA ILE A 59 8.58 8.37 22.78
C ILE A 59 9.88 8.60 22.02
N HIS A 60 10.93 7.86 22.40
CA HIS A 60 12.21 7.89 21.71
C HIS A 60 12.09 7.31 20.29
N VAL A 61 12.63 8.04 19.32
CA VAL A 61 12.76 7.62 17.91
C VAL A 61 14.23 7.35 17.64
N LYS A 62 14.57 6.08 17.36
CA LYS A 62 15.94 5.60 17.11
C LYS A 62 16.41 5.95 15.71
N ASP A 63 15.60 5.57 14.73
CA ASP A 63 15.84 5.77 13.31
C ASP A 63 14.51 5.88 12.55
N ILE A 64 14.60 6.35 11.30
CA ILE A 64 13.49 6.48 10.37
C ILE A 64 13.92 5.88 9.04
N ARG A 65 13.11 4.97 8.51
CA ARG A 65 13.41 4.17 7.32
C ARG A 65 12.30 4.26 6.28
N LEU A 66 12.67 4.41 5.01
CA LEU A 66 11.79 4.16 3.87
C LEU A 66 11.81 2.65 3.56
N ASN A 67 10.66 2.02 3.31
CA ASN A 67 10.53 0.57 3.14
C ASN A 67 9.73 0.18 1.88
N GLY A 68 9.75 -1.10 1.52
CA GLY A 68 8.84 -1.70 0.54
C GLY A 68 9.13 -1.32 -0.92
N ALA A 69 8.08 -1.18 -1.73
CA ALA A 69 8.21 -0.93 -3.16
C ALA A 69 8.91 0.41 -3.46
N THR A 70 8.75 1.44 -2.62
CA THR A 70 9.45 2.73 -2.77
C THR A 70 10.96 2.58 -2.55
N ALA A 71 11.40 1.89 -1.49
CA ALA A 71 12.81 1.63 -1.26
C ALA A 71 13.44 0.85 -2.43
N SER A 72 12.72 -0.13 -2.94
CA SER A 72 13.13 -0.94 -4.09
C SER A 72 13.24 -0.10 -5.38
N HIS A 73 12.32 0.84 -5.60
CA HIS A 73 12.37 1.78 -6.74
C HIS A 73 13.48 2.83 -6.62
N VAL A 74 13.80 3.28 -5.39
CA VAL A 74 14.95 4.17 -5.15
C VAL A 74 16.26 3.47 -5.49
N LEU A 75 16.40 2.16 -5.19
CA LEU A 75 17.60 1.39 -5.50
C LEU A 75 17.70 1.00 -6.99
N VAL A 76 16.59 0.60 -7.61
CA VAL A 76 16.50 0.21 -9.02
C VAL A 76 15.25 0.83 -9.65
N ARG A 77 15.45 1.85 -10.50
CA ARG A 77 14.38 2.46 -11.31
C ARG A 77 13.78 1.42 -12.26
N ASP A 78 12.49 1.54 -12.56
CA ASP A 78 11.73 0.72 -13.52
C ASP A 78 11.81 -0.82 -13.34
N ASN A 79 12.06 -1.25 -12.10
CA ASN A 79 12.15 -2.66 -11.68
C ASN A 79 10.86 -3.50 -11.90
N GLY A 80 9.72 -2.89 -12.24
CA GLY A 80 8.42 -3.56 -12.46
C GLY A 80 7.50 -3.59 -11.23
N LEU A 81 8.02 -3.24 -10.05
CA LEU A 81 7.23 -2.96 -8.86
C LEU A 81 6.71 -1.52 -8.93
N SER A 82 5.41 -1.34 -8.69
CA SER A 82 4.81 0.01 -8.67
C SER A 82 5.04 0.64 -7.30
N TYR A 83 5.79 1.75 -7.23
CA TYR A 83 6.16 2.42 -5.97
C TYR A 83 5.02 3.27 -5.34
N LYS A 84 3.77 2.96 -5.71
CA LYS A 84 2.54 3.68 -5.37
C LYS A 84 2.36 3.91 -3.85
N ASP A 85 2.71 2.93 -3.04
CA ASP A 85 2.60 3.00 -1.59
C ASP A 85 3.87 3.53 -0.94
N LEU A 86 3.77 4.64 -0.19
CA LEU A 86 4.86 5.19 0.61
C LEU A 86 4.82 4.59 2.02
N ASP A 87 5.65 3.59 2.28
CA ASP A 87 5.82 2.99 3.61
C ASP A 87 7.01 3.62 4.37
N ILE A 88 6.70 4.35 5.44
CA ILE A 88 7.68 4.91 6.38
C ILE A 88 7.65 4.11 7.68
N ILE A 89 8.81 3.63 8.13
CA ILE A 89 9.02 3.03 9.45
C ILE A 89 9.70 4.06 10.35
N PHE A 90 9.16 4.26 11.55
CA PHE A 90 9.83 4.88 12.69
C PHE A 90 10.26 3.77 13.64
N GLY A 91 11.56 3.59 13.86
CA GLY A 91 12.08 2.75 14.93
C GLY A 91 11.88 3.45 16.27
N VAL A 92 11.08 2.88 17.17
CA VAL A 92 10.64 3.53 18.41
C VAL A 92 10.71 2.59 19.61
N ASP A 93 10.88 3.14 20.82
CA ASP A 93 10.68 2.36 22.04
C ASP A 93 9.22 2.41 22.49
N LEU A 94 8.59 1.23 22.60
CA LEU A 94 7.20 1.05 23.03
C LEU A 94 7.14 0.09 24.23
N PRO A 95 7.62 0.52 25.41
CA PRO A 95 7.58 -0.29 26.63
C PRO A 95 6.15 -0.60 27.09
N ARG A 96 5.17 0.28 26.85
CA ARG A 96 3.81 0.19 27.41
C ARG A 96 2.74 0.09 26.33
N GLN A 97 1.61 -0.51 26.70
CA GLN A 97 0.44 -0.61 25.83
C GLN A 97 -0.23 0.75 25.53
N GLU A 98 0.03 1.76 26.37
CA GLU A 98 -0.50 3.13 26.29
C GLU A 98 0.17 3.96 25.18
N ASP A 99 1.44 3.70 24.88
CA ASP A 99 2.27 4.45 23.92
C ASP A 99 1.66 4.42 22.50
N PHE A 100 0.89 3.37 22.20
CA PHE A 100 0.11 3.23 20.97
C PHE A 100 -1.04 4.24 20.84
N GLN A 101 -1.66 4.63 21.97
CA GLN A 101 -2.66 5.70 21.99
C GLN A 101 -1.98 7.06 21.85
N VAL A 102 -0.77 7.23 22.41
CA VAL A 102 0.06 8.42 22.21
C VAL A 102 0.48 8.58 20.75
N ILE A 103 1.01 7.54 20.09
CA ILE A 103 1.30 7.51 18.64
C ILE A 103 0.07 7.95 17.82
N LYS A 104 -1.08 7.36 18.12
CA LYS A 104 -2.35 7.66 17.44
C LYS A 104 -2.75 9.13 17.63
N GLU A 105 -2.63 9.68 18.84
CA GLU A 105 -2.89 11.11 19.09
C GLU A 105 -1.89 12.03 18.39
N VAL A 106 -0.60 11.68 18.40
CA VAL A 106 0.46 12.42 17.72
C VAL A 106 0.18 12.48 16.22
N VAL A 107 -0.03 11.34 15.54
CA VAL A 107 -0.27 11.31 14.09
C VAL A 107 -1.56 12.04 13.71
N LEU A 108 -2.67 11.82 14.43
CA LEU A 108 -3.94 12.50 14.15
C LEU A 108 -3.85 14.01 14.44
N GLY A 109 -3.06 14.41 15.45
CA GLY A 109 -2.73 15.80 15.74
C GLY A 109 -1.90 16.44 14.63
N SER A 110 -0.89 15.75 14.11
CA SER A 110 -0.05 16.22 13.00
C SER A 110 -0.86 16.44 11.72
N LEU A 111 -1.75 15.49 11.37
CA LEU A 111 -2.68 15.67 10.24
C LEU A 111 -3.61 16.89 10.43
N ARG A 112 -4.06 17.15 11.67
CA ARG A 112 -4.92 18.31 11.96
C ARG A 112 -4.17 19.63 11.78
N ASP A 113 -2.86 19.63 11.97
CA ASP A 113 -2.04 20.84 11.80
C ASP A 113 -1.54 21.07 10.37
N LEU A 114 -1.71 20.07 9.49
CA LEU A 114 -1.60 20.18 8.03
C LEU A 114 -2.90 20.65 7.36
N LEU A 115 -4.00 20.85 8.10
CA LEU A 115 -5.25 21.39 7.56
C LEU A 115 -5.08 22.85 7.06
N PRO A 116 -5.67 23.22 5.90
CA PRO A 116 -5.53 24.57 5.32
C PRO A 116 -5.92 25.73 6.25
N CYS A 117 -5.30 26.88 6.01
CA CYS A 117 -5.65 28.14 6.66
C CYS A 117 -7.13 28.48 6.42
N GLY A 118 -7.86 28.77 7.50
CA GLY A 118 -9.31 28.99 7.49
C GLY A 118 -10.12 27.84 8.12
N VAL A 119 -9.57 26.63 8.21
CA VAL A 119 -10.23 25.51 8.91
C VAL A 119 -10.17 25.72 10.43
N ASN A 120 -11.31 25.69 11.12
CA ASN A 120 -11.37 25.90 12.57
C ASN A 120 -10.93 24.65 13.36
N ARG A 121 -9.60 24.45 13.43
CA ARG A 121 -8.95 23.31 14.11
C ARG A 121 -9.40 23.08 15.55
N ARG A 122 -9.90 24.10 16.26
CA ARG A 122 -10.34 24.00 17.67
C ARG A 122 -11.55 23.09 17.88
N LYS A 123 -12.40 22.90 16.86
CA LYS A 123 -13.57 22.00 16.91
C LYS A 123 -13.29 20.59 16.37
N ILE A 124 -12.09 20.33 15.86
CA ILE A 124 -11.77 19.07 15.17
C ILE A 124 -11.07 18.10 16.12
N THR A 125 -11.75 16.98 16.40
CA THR A 125 -11.28 15.94 17.32
C THR A 125 -10.39 14.92 16.62
N CYS A 126 -9.61 14.15 17.40
CA CYS A 126 -8.85 13.02 16.87
C CYS A 126 -9.74 11.95 16.24
N LEU A 127 -10.96 11.73 16.76
CA LEU A 127 -11.92 10.79 16.15
C LEU A 127 -12.34 11.25 14.75
N THR A 128 -12.68 12.54 14.62
CA THR A 128 -13.04 13.16 13.35
C THR A 128 -11.89 13.05 12.32
N MET A 129 -10.64 13.28 12.75
CA MET A 129 -9.47 13.12 11.88
C MET A 129 -9.24 11.65 11.45
N LYS A 130 -9.50 10.69 12.33
CA LYS A 130 -9.41 9.25 12.01
C LYS A 130 -10.44 8.88 10.93
N GLU A 131 -11.68 9.30 11.11
CA GLU A 131 -12.77 9.00 10.17
C GLU A 131 -12.55 9.66 8.81
N ALA A 132 -12.11 10.93 8.80
CA ALA A 132 -11.84 11.69 7.59
C ALA A 132 -10.63 11.18 6.79
N TYR A 133 -9.50 10.88 7.44
CA TYR A 133 -8.21 10.71 6.74
C TYR A 133 -7.52 9.36 6.93
N VAL A 134 -8.04 8.45 7.76
CA VAL A 134 -7.37 7.15 8.00
C VAL A 134 -8.13 6.01 7.35
N GLN A 135 -7.41 5.25 6.51
CA GLN A 135 -7.94 4.07 5.82
C GLN A 135 -7.90 2.84 6.71
N LYS A 136 -6.78 2.63 7.42
CA LYS A 136 -6.55 1.45 8.26
C LYS A 136 -5.67 1.80 9.45
N MET A 137 -6.03 1.28 10.63
CA MET A 137 -5.18 1.25 11.82
C MET A 137 -4.95 -0.20 12.24
N VAL A 138 -3.72 -0.55 12.61
CA VAL A 138 -3.36 -1.85 13.20
C VAL A 138 -2.47 -1.60 14.41
N LYS A 139 -2.65 -2.40 15.47
CA LYS A 139 -1.81 -2.44 16.66
C LYS A 139 -1.51 -3.90 16.97
N VAL A 140 -0.24 -4.21 17.21
CA VAL A 140 0.22 -5.50 17.75
C VAL A 140 1.10 -5.19 18.97
N PHE A 141 0.84 -5.86 20.08
CA PHE A 141 1.60 -5.72 21.33
C PHE A 141 1.66 -7.08 22.03
N ASN A 142 2.58 -7.89 21.55
CA ASN A 142 2.85 -9.24 22.00
C ASN A 142 4.30 -9.32 22.50
N GLU A 143 4.76 -10.49 22.94
CA GLU A 143 6.14 -10.67 23.43
C GLU A 143 7.20 -10.47 22.33
N HIS A 144 6.90 -10.92 21.10
CA HIS A 144 7.82 -10.85 19.95
C HIS A 144 7.54 -9.67 18.99
N ASP A 145 6.29 -9.20 18.93
CA ASP A 145 5.83 -8.18 17.97
C ASP A 145 5.19 -7.00 18.71
N LYS A 146 5.83 -5.82 18.64
CA LYS A 146 5.36 -4.56 19.23
C LYS A 146 5.43 -3.46 18.18
N TRP A 147 4.34 -3.27 17.45
CA TRP A 147 4.27 -2.30 16.35
C TRP A 147 2.86 -1.79 16.07
N SER A 148 2.80 -0.57 15.54
CA SER A 148 1.57 0.12 15.12
C SER A 148 1.66 0.51 13.64
N LEU A 149 0.54 0.45 12.92
CA LEU A 149 0.42 0.97 11.55
C LEU A 149 -0.77 1.93 11.49
N ILE A 150 -0.55 3.10 10.89
CA ILE A 150 -1.59 4.05 10.50
C ILE A 150 -1.43 4.30 9.00
N SER A 151 -2.34 3.76 8.20
CA SER A 151 -2.38 3.94 6.74
C SER A 151 -3.42 5.02 6.39
N LEU A 152 -2.95 6.06 5.71
CA LEU A 152 -3.72 7.26 5.40
C LEU A 152 -4.47 7.10 4.07
N SER A 153 -5.66 7.69 4.04
CA SER A 153 -6.57 7.72 2.90
C SER A 153 -5.95 8.52 1.74
N ASN A 154 -5.61 7.83 0.65
CA ASN A 154 -5.29 8.44 -0.63
C ASN A 154 -6.04 7.66 -1.73
N ASN A 155 -6.50 8.36 -2.76
CA ASN A 155 -7.53 7.86 -3.67
C ASN A 155 -6.96 6.90 -4.71
N ARG A 156 -7.41 5.65 -4.69
CA ARG A 156 -7.43 4.72 -5.85
C ARG A 156 -6.11 4.61 -6.64
N ALA A 157 -4.96 4.78 -6.00
CA ALA A 157 -3.66 4.54 -6.63
C ALA A 157 -2.58 4.32 -5.59
N ASN A 158 -2.40 5.30 -4.71
CA ASN A 158 -1.29 5.40 -3.76
C ASN A 158 -1.83 5.37 -2.33
N SER A 159 -1.07 4.86 -1.36
CA SER A 159 -1.33 5.05 0.07
C SER A 159 -0.08 5.54 0.81
N VAL A 160 -0.27 6.05 2.04
CA VAL A 160 0.83 6.49 2.91
C VAL A 160 0.75 5.70 4.22
N GLY A 161 1.70 4.80 4.42
CA GLY A 161 1.81 3.93 5.59
C GLY A 161 2.80 4.50 6.61
N LEU A 162 2.29 4.88 7.79
CA LEU A 162 3.13 5.24 8.94
C LEU A 162 3.20 4.04 9.89
N ARG A 163 4.35 3.36 9.90
CA ARG A 163 4.65 2.20 10.76
C ARG A 163 5.52 2.66 11.92
N PHE A 164 5.18 2.26 13.14
CA PHE A 164 5.92 2.56 14.37
C PHE A 164 6.32 1.23 14.97
N VAL A 165 7.61 0.89 14.93
CA VAL A 165 8.11 -0.46 15.21
C VAL A 165 9.09 -0.42 16.38
N SER A 166 8.81 -1.22 17.41
CA SER A 166 9.71 -1.44 18.54
C SER A 166 10.30 -2.85 18.52
N SER A 167 9.46 -3.83 18.18
CA SER A 167 9.91 -5.15 17.72
C SER A 167 8.97 -5.66 16.63
N LEU A 168 9.53 -6.37 15.67
CA LEU A 168 8.81 -7.00 14.58
C LEU A 168 9.58 -8.27 14.23
N ARG A 169 8.92 -9.43 14.25
CA ARG A 169 9.58 -10.69 13.92
C ARG A 169 9.82 -10.85 12.40
N ARG A 170 8.93 -10.27 11.59
CA ARG A 170 8.81 -10.51 10.14
C ARG A 170 9.09 -9.23 9.35
N HIS A 171 10.32 -9.08 8.88
CA HIS A 171 10.78 -7.83 8.25
C HIS A 171 10.56 -7.74 6.73
N TYR A 172 10.43 -8.88 6.03
CA TYR A 172 10.27 -8.98 4.58
C TYR A 172 9.40 -10.21 4.24
N GLU A 173 8.93 -10.32 2.98
CA GLU A 173 8.30 -11.57 2.47
C GLU A 173 9.12 -12.22 1.34
N PHE A 174 9.66 -11.40 0.42
CA PHE A 174 10.62 -11.83 -0.61
C PHE A 174 11.85 -10.92 -0.62
N SER A 175 12.94 -11.37 -1.26
CA SER A 175 14.17 -10.58 -1.40
C SER A 175 13.92 -9.21 -2.06
N VAL A 176 13.02 -9.16 -3.05
CA VAL A 176 12.71 -7.97 -3.86
C VAL A 176 11.96 -6.87 -3.12
N ASP A 177 11.42 -7.15 -1.93
CA ASP A 177 10.76 -6.17 -1.05
C ASP A 177 11.47 -5.96 0.30
N SER A 178 12.66 -6.55 0.46
CA SER A 178 13.39 -6.60 1.74
C SER A 178 14.21 -5.35 2.09
N PHE A 179 14.19 -4.32 1.24
CA PHE A 179 15.06 -3.15 1.36
C PHE A 179 14.49 -2.07 2.28
N GLN A 180 15.35 -1.51 3.13
CA GLN A 180 15.03 -0.39 4.03
C GLN A 180 16.12 0.68 3.94
N ILE A 181 15.75 1.92 3.65
CA ILE A 181 16.71 3.04 3.47
C ILE A 181 16.61 3.97 4.68
N ILE A 182 17.72 4.17 5.39
CA ILE A 182 17.78 5.02 6.59
C ILE A 182 17.82 6.49 6.14
N VAL A 183 16.75 7.24 6.40
CA VAL A 183 16.56 8.60 5.85
C VAL A 183 17.04 9.72 6.77
N ASP A 184 17.42 9.45 8.01
CA ASP A 184 17.75 10.48 9.01
C ASP A 184 18.81 11.48 8.55
N ARG A 185 19.91 11.05 7.91
CA ARG A 185 20.96 11.96 7.39
C ARG A 185 20.46 12.96 6.37
N MET A 186 19.51 12.53 5.53
CA MET A 186 18.91 13.37 4.51
C MET A 186 17.90 14.35 5.11
N LEU A 187 17.11 13.88 6.08
CA LEU A 187 16.18 14.70 6.85
C LEU A 187 16.90 15.77 7.69
N GLU A 188 17.97 15.40 8.38
CA GLU A 188 18.88 16.32 9.09
C GLU A 188 19.35 17.45 8.16
N THR A 189 19.82 17.09 6.97
CA THR A 189 20.32 18.06 5.97
C THR A 189 19.22 19.01 5.47
N TYR A 190 17.99 18.54 5.26
CA TYR A 190 16.85 19.42 4.95
C TYR A 190 16.55 20.39 6.10
N TRP A 191 16.48 19.89 7.34
CA TRP A 191 16.10 20.69 8.50
C TRP A 191 17.17 21.71 8.86
N GLU A 192 18.45 21.40 8.66
CA GLU A 192 19.53 22.38 8.75
C GLU A 192 19.40 23.47 7.68
N SER A 193 19.16 23.09 6.43
CA SER A 193 19.04 24.02 5.30
C SER A 193 17.88 25.01 5.52
N GLU A 194 16.72 24.52 5.95
CA GLU A 194 15.55 25.35 6.27
C GLU A 194 15.80 26.25 7.50
N LYS A 195 16.53 25.77 8.51
CA LYS A 195 16.96 26.59 9.66
C LYS A 195 17.95 27.69 9.23
N ARG A 196 18.88 27.41 8.31
CA ARG A 196 19.84 28.39 7.76
C ARG A 196 19.11 29.48 6.97
N GLN A 197 18.18 29.12 6.08
CA GLN A 197 17.34 30.06 5.32
C GLN A 197 16.49 30.96 6.25
N THR A 198 15.82 30.37 7.24
CA THR A 198 15.00 31.10 8.22
C THR A 198 15.84 32.13 9.00
N ARG A 199 17.05 31.75 9.42
CA ARG A 199 18.00 32.66 10.10
C ARG A 199 18.45 33.81 9.18
N GLN A 200 18.76 33.52 7.92
CA GLN A 200 19.16 34.55 6.95
C GLN A 200 18.05 35.59 6.72
N MET A 201 16.79 35.14 6.52
CA MET A 201 15.66 36.06 6.36
C MET A 201 15.44 36.97 7.59
N THR A 202 15.60 36.43 8.81
CA THR A 202 15.49 37.23 10.04
C THR A 202 16.65 38.21 10.24
N THR A 203 17.85 37.92 9.75
CA THR A 203 18.96 38.89 9.76
C THR A 203 18.79 40.02 8.74
N THR A 204 18.34 39.74 7.51
CA THR A 204 18.15 40.77 6.47
C THR A 204 17.07 41.78 6.89
N ALA A 205 15.96 41.30 7.48
CA ALA A 205 14.90 42.15 8.04
C ALA A 205 15.36 43.05 9.21
N GLY A 206 16.56 42.79 9.77
CA GLY A 206 17.18 43.62 10.81
C GLY A 206 17.99 44.81 10.30
N GLN A 207 18.33 44.87 9.00
CA GLN A 207 19.26 45.90 8.47
C GLN A 207 18.57 47.09 7.79
N GLU A 208 17.29 46.98 7.38
CA GLU A 208 16.53 48.09 6.75
C GLU A 208 15.94 49.11 7.75
N LYS A 209 16.55 49.29 8.94
CA LYS A 209 16.06 50.23 9.97
C LYS A 209 17.12 51.19 10.52
N HIS A 210 18.07 51.62 9.69
CA HIS A 210 18.96 52.74 10.01
C HIS A 210 19.22 53.69 8.84
N SER A 211 18.23 54.54 8.52
CA SER A 211 18.48 55.81 7.82
C SER A 211 17.44 56.89 8.19
N VAL A 212 17.96 58.05 8.58
CA VAL A 212 17.29 59.37 8.70
C VAL A 212 16.00 59.46 9.55
N ALA A 213 16.14 60.06 10.74
CA ALA A 213 15.12 60.92 11.35
C ALA A 213 15.81 62.22 11.84
N PRO A 214 15.29 63.42 11.53
CA PRO A 214 15.92 64.68 11.93
C PRO A 214 15.64 65.03 13.40
N LYS A 215 16.55 65.79 14.02
CA LYS A 215 16.41 66.30 15.39
C LYS A 215 15.34 67.39 15.51
N VAL A 216 14.63 67.38 16.63
CA VAL A 216 14.10 68.58 17.31
C VAL A 216 14.38 68.41 18.81
N GLU A 217 14.91 69.44 19.47
CA GLU A 217 15.20 69.45 20.92
C GLU A 217 14.07 70.18 21.70
N PRO A 218 13.96 69.99 23.03
CA PRO A 218 12.70 70.20 23.76
C PRO A 218 12.54 71.57 24.43
N GLU A 219 11.29 71.97 24.67
CA GLU A 219 10.92 72.99 25.66
C GLU A 219 9.90 72.46 26.68
N LEU A 220 9.63 73.29 27.71
CA LEU A 220 9.14 72.92 29.03
C LEU A 220 7.87 73.74 29.38
N PHE A 221 6.87 73.17 30.07
CA PHE A 221 6.28 73.71 31.32
C PHE A 221 5.05 72.94 31.89
N GLN A 222 5.10 72.71 33.21
CA GLN A 222 4.06 72.72 34.26
C GLN A 222 2.61 72.15 34.09
N LYS A 223 2.33 71.15 34.94
CA LYS A 223 1.22 71.02 35.94
C LYS A 223 -0.20 71.58 35.65
N THR A 224 -1.20 70.72 35.84
CA THR A 224 -2.37 70.80 36.78
C THR A 224 -3.10 69.43 36.68
N SER A 225 -3.47 68.64 37.69
CA SER A 225 -4.09 68.78 39.03
C SER A 225 -5.62 68.54 39.06
N GLY A 226 -6.03 67.36 39.55
CA GLY A 226 -7.43 66.90 39.75
C GLY A 226 -7.45 65.36 39.72
N ALA A 227 -7.71 64.62 40.81
CA ALA A 227 -8.98 64.44 41.54
C ALA A 227 -10.06 63.73 40.67
N ASN A 228 -10.78 62.69 41.13
CA ASN A 228 -10.94 62.16 42.49
C ASN A 228 -11.58 60.74 42.49
N LYS A 229 -11.24 59.86 43.46
CA LYS A 229 -12.10 58.74 44.00
C LYS A 229 -12.54 57.59 43.03
N SER A 230 -13.03 56.42 43.48
CA SER A 230 -12.81 55.64 44.71
C SER A 230 -13.33 54.17 44.58
N HIS A 231 -12.83 53.28 45.45
CA HIS A 231 -13.25 51.88 45.74
C HIS A 231 -13.00 50.82 44.64
N ARG A 232 -12.36 49.66 44.87
CA ARG A 232 -12.23 48.71 46.01
C ARG A 232 -13.46 47.79 46.22
N GLY A 233 -13.41 46.59 45.63
CA GLY A 233 -14.40 45.53 45.82
C GLY A 233 -13.94 44.14 45.35
N LYS A 234 -13.16 43.42 46.17
CA LYS A 234 -12.97 41.95 46.12
C LYS A 234 -13.80 41.32 47.27
N PRO A 235 -13.96 39.99 47.34
CA PRO A 235 -14.46 39.05 46.32
C PRO A 235 -15.57 38.15 46.92
N LYS A 236 -16.08 37.16 46.18
CA LYS A 236 -16.59 35.92 46.81
C LYS A 236 -16.15 34.68 46.04
N LYS A 237 -15.87 33.61 46.79
CA LYS A 237 -15.88 32.23 46.31
C LYS A 237 -17.32 31.73 46.44
N GLU A 238 -17.67 30.72 45.66
CA GLU A 238 -18.44 29.59 46.19
C GLU A 238 -17.96 28.31 45.49
N SER A 239 -18.29 27.16 46.05
CA SER A 239 -17.72 25.87 45.66
C SER A 239 -18.70 24.76 45.93
N ASP A 240 -18.83 23.81 45.01
CA ASP A 240 -19.17 22.44 45.39
C ASP A 240 -18.50 21.42 44.46
N SER A 241 -18.80 20.14 44.69
CA SER A 241 -17.98 18.98 44.42
C SER A 241 -18.86 17.75 44.11
N THR A 242 -18.22 16.60 43.86
CA THR A 242 -18.84 15.34 43.37
C THR A 242 -19.34 15.43 41.91
N ASP A 243 -19.44 14.33 41.15
CA ASP A 243 -19.38 12.91 41.53
C ASP A 243 -18.56 12.02 40.57
N ARG A 244 -18.33 10.75 40.93
CA ARG A 244 -17.51 9.77 40.19
C ARG A 244 -18.36 8.70 39.49
N LYS A 245 -18.13 8.52 38.18
CA LYS A 245 -18.25 7.28 37.36
C LYS A 245 -17.42 7.52 36.09
N CYS A 246 -16.51 6.65 35.61
CA CYS A 246 -16.23 5.24 35.84
C CYS A 246 -17.30 4.27 35.30
N GLU A 247 -17.30 4.12 33.97
CA GLU A 247 -17.93 3.01 33.26
C GLU A 247 -16.85 2.16 32.58
N LYS A 248 -17.07 0.85 32.56
CA LYS A 248 -16.25 -0.14 31.85
C LYS A 248 -17.10 -0.69 30.71
N GLU A 249 -16.56 -0.79 29.51
CA GLU A 249 -17.11 -1.71 28.50
C GLU A 249 -16.22 -2.95 28.39
N GLN A 250 -16.85 -4.11 28.18
CA GLN A 250 -16.23 -5.41 28.44
C GLN A 250 -15.65 -6.06 27.19
N ILE A 251 -14.58 -6.81 27.41
CA ILE A 251 -14.08 -7.81 26.46
C ILE A 251 -15.09 -8.95 26.38
N VAL A 252 -15.58 -9.28 25.18
CA VAL A 252 -16.35 -10.50 24.93
C VAL A 252 -15.40 -11.61 24.49
N GLU A 253 -14.86 -12.33 25.47
CA GLU A 253 -14.07 -13.54 25.24
C GLU A 253 -15.01 -14.76 25.19
N SER A 254 -15.29 -15.28 23.99
CA SER A 254 -16.14 -16.47 23.83
C SER A 254 -15.32 -17.75 23.76
N LYS A 255 -14.93 -18.28 24.92
CA LYS A 255 -14.50 -19.67 25.07
C LYS A 255 -15.74 -20.53 25.33
N ARG A 256 -15.91 -21.60 24.54
CA ARG A 256 -16.69 -22.77 24.95
C ARG A 256 -15.85 -24.03 24.77
N ALA A 257 -15.88 -24.88 25.78
CA ALA A 257 -15.08 -26.08 25.88
C ALA A 257 -15.81 -27.29 25.28
N ASP A 258 -15.09 -28.41 25.27
CA ASP A 258 -15.44 -29.70 24.70
C ASP A 258 -16.77 -30.28 25.22
N VAL A 259 -17.46 -31.01 24.35
CA VAL A 259 -18.42 -32.04 24.74
C VAL A 259 -18.03 -33.33 24.04
N HIS A 260 -17.54 -34.28 24.82
CA HIS A 260 -17.17 -35.61 24.37
C HIS A 260 -18.45 -36.41 24.06
N LEU A 261 -18.64 -36.87 22.82
CA LEU A 261 -19.63 -37.90 22.49
C LEU A 261 -19.03 -38.95 21.55
N THR A 262 -19.25 -40.21 21.89
CA THR A 262 -18.63 -41.39 21.28
C THR A 262 -19.64 -42.16 20.42
N SER A 263 -19.31 -42.47 19.16
CA SER A 263 -19.99 -43.54 18.41
C SER A 263 -19.16 -44.08 17.23
N SER A 264 -19.25 -45.40 17.05
CA SER A 264 -18.73 -46.25 15.96
C SER A 264 -19.23 -47.68 16.23
N PRO A 265 -19.22 -48.64 15.27
CA PRO A 265 -19.06 -48.53 13.81
C PRO A 265 -20.19 -49.24 13.00
N ALA A 266 -20.18 -49.05 11.67
CA ALA A 266 -20.66 -49.97 10.62
C ALA A 266 -20.13 -49.40 9.28
N GLU A 267 -19.35 -50.07 8.42
CA GLU A 267 -19.53 -51.36 7.72
C GLU A 267 -20.73 -51.42 6.75
N VAL A 268 -20.45 -51.49 5.44
CA VAL A 268 -20.76 -52.65 4.55
C VAL A 268 -20.41 -52.38 3.06
N SER A 269 -19.92 -53.44 2.40
CA SER A 269 -19.81 -53.73 0.94
C SER A 269 -19.01 -52.84 -0.03
N ASP A 270 -17.97 -53.47 -0.57
CA ASP A 270 -17.35 -53.30 -1.89
C ASP A 270 -18.30 -53.16 -3.10
N ILE A 271 -17.80 -52.53 -4.17
CA ILE A 271 -17.92 -53.05 -5.56
C ILE A 271 -16.53 -52.93 -6.25
N ARG A 272 -16.21 -53.86 -7.16
CA ARG A 272 -14.87 -54.13 -7.70
C ARG A 272 -14.83 -54.15 -9.24
N GLY A 273 -13.81 -53.55 -9.85
CA GLY A 273 -13.47 -53.64 -11.29
C GLY A 273 -12.30 -52.71 -11.63
N SER A 274 -11.08 -53.21 -11.89
CA SER A 274 -10.60 -53.74 -13.19
C SER A 274 -10.72 -52.70 -14.32
N ALA A 275 -9.70 -51.94 -14.73
CA ALA A 275 -8.30 -52.21 -15.07
C ALA A 275 -8.10 -52.94 -16.42
N THR A 276 -7.52 -52.23 -17.40
CA THR A 276 -6.63 -52.73 -18.48
C THR A 276 -5.87 -51.58 -19.16
N ILE A 277 -4.60 -51.85 -19.48
CA ILE A 277 -3.76 -51.44 -20.64
C ILE A 277 -4.52 -51.02 -21.93
N ASP A 278 -3.97 -50.29 -22.92
CA ASP A 278 -2.58 -49.82 -23.22
C ASP A 278 -2.65 -48.39 -23.88
N ALA A 279 -1.70 -47.73 -24.57
CA ALA A 279 -0.38 -48.04 -25.16
C ALA A 279 0.53 -46.77 -25.31
N SER A 280 1.68 -46.88 -25.99
CA SER A 280 2.64 -45.79 -26.26
C SER A 280 2.96 -45.56 -27.75
N VAL A 281 2.99 -44.30 -28.22
CA VAL A 281 3.68 -43.88 -29.46
C VAL A 281 4.34 -42.49 -29.34
N LYS A 282 5.65 -42.42 -29.61
CA LYS A 282 6.39 -41.27 -30.16
C LYS A 282 7.21 -41.81 -31.35
N PRO A 283 7.31 -41.09 -32.48
CA PRO A 283 8.45 -40.16 -32.71
C PRO A 283 7.99 -38.88 -33.48
N LYS A 284 8.81 -37.97 -34.06
CA LYS A 284 10.22 -38.00 -34.52
C LYS A 284 10.80 -36.56 -34.65
N GLN A 285 12.11 -36.42 -34.84
CA GLN A 285 12.83 -35.13 -34.99
C GLN A 285 13.00 -34.68 -36.46
N SER A 286 13.20 -33.37 -36.68
CA SER A 286 13.97 -32.70 -37.76
C SER A 286 13.97 -31.19 -37.52
N LYS A 287 14.90 -30.32 -37.96
CA LYS A 287 16.34 -30.30 -38.31
C LYS A 287 16.62 -28.85 -38.82
N LYS A 288 17.74 -28.22 -38.43
CA LYS A 288 18.36 -27.00 -39.02
C LYS A 288 19.56 -27.46 -39.92
N PRO A 289 20.44 -26.61 -40.51
CA PRO A 289 20.43 -25.14 -40.70
C PRO A 289 19.98 -24.82 -42.15
N PRO A 290 20.68 -24.12 -43.10
CA PRO A 290 22.02 -23.49 -43.13
C PRO A 290 22.01 -21.96 -42.86
N ASP A 291 23.17 -21.31 -43.04
CA ASP A 291 23.42 -19.86 -43.15
C ASP A 291 24.17 -19.58 -44.48
N VAL A 292 24.23 -18.31 -44.94
CA VAL A 292 25.20 -17.83 -45.95
C VAL A 292 25.62 -16.38 -45.64
N ASP A 293 26.91 -16.14 -45.46
CA ASP A 293 27.49 -14.81 -45.25
C ASP A 293 27.66 -13.99 -46.55
N SER A 294 27.57 -12.66 -46.42
CA SER A 294 28.34 -11.74 -47.28
C SER A 294 28.57 -10.39 -46.59
N HIS A 295 29.82 -10.08 -46.24
CA HIS A 295 30.19 -8.80 -45.64
C HIS A 295 30.15 -7.62 -46.63
N SER A 296 29.82 -6.43 -46.13
CA SER A 296 30.50 -5.20 -46.56
C SER A 296 30.56 -4.18 -45.41
N HIS A 297 31.68 -3.46 -45.30
CA HIS A 297 31.88 -2.40 -44.31
C HIS A 297 31.56 -1.03 -44.92
N THR A 298 31.00 -0.11 -44.13
CA THR A 298 31.36 1.33 -44.12
C THR A 298 30.98 1.92 -42.76
N ALA A 299 31.79 2.81 -42.20
CA ALA A 299 31.55 3.49 -40.92
C ALA A 299 30.76 4.83 -41.11
N PRO A 300 30.08 5.36 -40.07
CA PRO A 300 29.07 6.40 -40.26
C PRO A 300 29.63 7.83 -40.36
N LEU A 301 28.91 8.69 -41.08
CA LEU A 301 29.03 10.15 -41.03
C LEU A 301 27.93 10.75 -40.14
N ARG A 302 28.29 11.79 -39.37
CA ARG A 302 27.33 12.60 -38.60
C ARG A 302 26.67 13.68 -39.48
N PRO A 303 25.47 14.13 -39.08
CA PRO A 303 25.10 15.54 -39.14
C PRO A 303 24.96 16.14 -37.73
N ASP A 304 25.35 17.40 -37.56
CA ASP A 304 25.19 18.18 -36.33
C ASP A 304 23.81 18.91 -36.28
N PRO A 305 23.33 19.38 -35.11
CA PRO A 305 21.94 19.81 -34.90
C PRO A 305 21.69 21.32 -35.12
N PRO A 306 20.42 21.74 -35.33
CA PRO A 306 20.01 23.14 -35.32
C PRO A 306 19.52 23.64 -33.95
N GLU A 307 19.98 24.84 -33.57
CA GLU A 307 19.35 25.75 -32.61
C GLU A 307 18.12 26.46 -33.26
N THR A 308 17.22 27.18 -32.59
CA THR A 308 16.97 27.53 -31.16
C THR A 308 15.45 27.75 -30.98
N GLY A 309 14.92 27.78 -29.76
CA GLY A 309 13.51 28.16 -29.53
C GLY A 309 13.08 28.20 -28.06
N THR A 310 13.22 29.36 -27.40
CA THR A 310 12.91 29.53 -25.97
C THR A 310 11.48 30.00 -25.71
N VAL A 311 10.77 29.28 -24.82
CA VAL A 311 9.65 29.83 -24.04
C VAL A 311 9.90 29.47 -22.58
N SER A 312 9.82 30.45 -21.69
CA SER A 312 10.19 30.32 -20.28
C SER A 312 9.04 29.86 -19.40
N THR A 313 9.34 28.99 -18.43
CA THR A 313 8.46 28.73 -17.28
C THR A 313 9.35 28.64 -16.03
N SER A 314 9.09 29.50 -15.05
CA SER A 314 9.96 29.71 -13.89
C SER A 314 9.66 28.75 -12.74
N GLY A 315 10.72 28.18 -12.15
CA GLY A 315 10.63 27.24 -11.04
C GLY A 315 11.93 26.46 -10.88
N SER A 316 12.99 27.12 -10.40
CA SER A 316 14.37 26.63 -10.56
C SER A 316 15.19 26.60 -9.27
N HIS A 317 16.17 25.68 -9.27
CA HIS A 317 17.35 25.57 -8.42
C HIS A 317 17.18 25.33 -6.91
N LEU A 318 17.34 24.06 -6.51
CA LEU A 318 18.56 23.69 -5.78
C LEU A 318 19.60 23.17 -6.80
N TRP A 319 20.86 22.96 -6.36
CA TRP A 319 21.95 22.42 -7.21
C TRP A 319 22.36 23.29 -8.40
N SER A 320 22.41 24.61 -8.22
CA SER A 320 23.29 25.49 -9.00
C SER A 320 23.86 26.58 -8.08
N GLY A 321 25.17 26.49 -7.80
CA GLY A 321 25.86 27.38 -6.88
C GLY A 321 27.00 26.66 -6.15
N SER A 322 28.24 27.09 -6.38
CA SER A 322 29.43 26.47 -5.77
C SER A 322 29.55 26.79 -4.28
N SER A 323 29.29 25.79 -3.43
CA SER A 323 29.53 25.85 -1.98
C SER A 323 29.52 24.44 -1.38
N ALA A 324 30.68 23.78 -1.38
CA ALA A 324 30.97 22.50 -0.71
C ALA A 324 29.84 21.44 -0.79
N GLU A 325 29.89 20.57 -1.80
CA GLU A 325 29.02 19.39 -1.88
C GLU A 325 29.06 18.62 -0.56
N THR A 326 27.97 18.70 0.20
CA THR A 326 27.84 17.97 1.45
C THR A 326 27.52 16.54 1.05
N ILE A 327 28.53 15.66 1.08
CA ILE A 327 28.40 14.26 0.69
C ILE A 327 27.51 13.55 1.72
N ILE A 328 26.19 13.57 1.47
CA ILE A 328 25.20 12.89 2.31
C ILE A 328 25.39 11.39 2.10
N THR A 329 26.04 10.72 3.06
CA THR A 329 26.05 9.27 3.12
C THR A 329 24.67 8.81 3.61
N VAL A 330 23.96 8.10 2.74
CA VAL A 330 22.67 7.47 3.02
C VAL A 330 22.86 5.97 2.87
N GLU A 331 22.44 5.21 3.88
CA GLU A 331 22.62 3.76 3.93
C GLU A 331 21.29 3.03 3.66
N ALA A 332 21.33 2.00 2.83
CA ALA A 332 20.27 1.03 2.67
C ALA A 332 20.67 -0.29 3.35
N GLU A 333 19.77 -0.86 4.15
CA GLU A 333 19.84 -2.22 4.67
C GLU A 333 18.95 -3.18 3.87
N CYS A 334 19.33 -4.45 3.82
CA CYS A 334 18.59 -5.55 3.21
C CYS A 334 18.22 -6.59 4.28
N MET A 335 16.93 -6.77 4.53
CA MET A 335 16.42 -7.67 5.56
C MET A 335 16.43 -9.15 5.14
N TYR A 336 16.72 -9.46 3.87
CA TYR A 336 16.85 -10.83 3.32
C TYR A 336 18.21 -11.47 3.62
N GLY A 337 19.23 -10.67 3.97
CA GLY A 337 20.53 -11.14 4.45
C GLY A 337 21.72 -10.59 3.65
N ASP A 338 21.83 -10.94 2.37
CA ASP A 338 22.89 -10.43 1.48
C ASP A 338 22.30 -9.37 0.55
N PHE A 339 22.83 -8.14 0.65
CA PHE A 339 22.33 -6.98 -0.09
C PHE A 339 22.53 -7.14 -1.60
N GLN A 340 23.70 -7.63 -2.02
CA GLN A 340 24.04 -7.76 -3.44
C GLN A 340 23.24 -8.89 -4.09
N GLN A 341 22.97 -9.98 -3.36
CA GLN A 341 22.07 -11.04 -3.82
C GLN A 341 20.64 -10.53 -4.01
N ALA A 342 20.10 -9.80 -3.03
CA ALA A 342 18.76 -9.21 -3.14
C ALA A 342 18.68 -8.18 -4.29
N LEU A 343 19.73 -7.38 -4.48
CA LEU A 343 19.80 -6.38 -5.55
C LEU A 343 19.83 -7.05 -6.93
N HIS A 344 20.60 -8.13 -7.09
CA HIS A 344 20.57 -8.98 -8.29
C HIS A 344 19.17 -9.57 -8.52
N HIS A 345 18.49 -10.06 -7.47
CA HIS A 345 17.10 -10.54 -7.61
C HIS A 345 16.14 -9.43 -8.06
N LEU A 346 16.31 -8.20 -7.59
CA LEU A 346 15.49 -7.06 -8.03
C LEU A 346 15.77 -6.65 -9.48
N GLN A 347 17.04 -6.68 -9.91
CA GLN A 347 17.47 -6.36 -11.28
C GLN A 347 17.03 -7.42 -12.30
N SER A 348 17.21 -8.70 -11.97
CA SER A 348 16.85 -9.84 -12.83
C SER A 348 15.41 -10.33 -12.66
N ARG A 349 14.59 -9.61 -11.87
CA ARG A 349 13.20 -9.94 -11.53
C ARG A 349 13.01 -11.38 -11.03
N LEU A 350 13.82 -11.77 -10.05
CA LEU A 350 13.79 -13.11 -9.43
C LEU A 350 13.02 -13.10 -8.09
N ILE A 351 12.17 -14.10 -7.90
CA ILE A 351 11.44 -14.35 -6.66
C ILE A 351 12.22 -15.36 -5.81
N ALA A 352 12.67 -14.91 -4.63
CA ALA A 352 13.33 -15.75 -3.63
C ALA A 352 12.94 -15.33 -2.21
N THR A 353 13.04 -16.26 -1.25
CA THR A 353 12.81 -16.02 0.18
C THR A 353 13.60 -17.05 0.99
N HIS A 354 14.23 -16.65 2.11
CA HIS A 354 14.97 -17.57 2.97
C HIS A 354 14.12 -18.15 4.11
N ASN A 355 12.94 -17.56 4.37
CA ASN A 355 12.10 -17.86 5.53
C ASN A 355 10.65 -18.18 5.12
N PRO A 356 10.40 -19.28 4.37
CA PRO A 356 9.05 -19.67 3.96
C PRO A 356 8.08 -19.79 5.14
N GLU A 357 8.53 -20.30 6.29
CA GLU A 357 7.76 -20.43 7.53
C GLU A 357 7.25 -19.09 8.10
N GLU A 358 7.88 -17.99 7.72
CA GLU A 358 7.52 -16.63 8.12
C GLU A 358 6.44 -16.00 7.21
N ILE A 359 6.11 -16.63 6.08
CA ILE A 359 5.07 -16.16 5.17
C ILE A 359 3.66 -16.46 5.75
N ARG A 360 2.73 -15.52 5.56
CA ARG A 360 1.29 -15.64 5.86
C ARG A 360 0.48 -15.83 4.57
N GLY A 361 -0.81 -16.14 4.67
CA GLY A 361 -1.68 -16.33 3.51
C GLY A 361 -1.67 -15.17 2.50
N GLY A 362 -1.42 -13.94 2.94
CA GLY A 362 -1.24 -12.78 2.03
C GLY A 362 -0.08 -12.92 1.04
N GLY A 363 0.96 -13.69 1.39
CA GLY A 363 2.11 -13.93 0.53
C GLY A 363 1.78 -14.70 -0.76
N LEU A 364 0.69 -15.48 -0.79
CA LEU A 364 0.19 -16.11 -2.02
C LEU A 364 -0.32 -15.06 -3.03
N LEU A 365 -0.98 -14.01 -2.53
CA LEU A 365 -1.47 -12.90 -3.35
C LEU A 365 -0.30 -12.09 -3.88
N LYS A 366 0.68 -11.77 -3.02
CA LYS A 366 1.91 -11.06 -3.42
C LYS A 366 2.76 -11.85 -4.41
N TYR A 367 2.91 -13.16 -4.23
CA TYR A 367 3.54 -14.05 -5.21
C TYR A 367 2.84 -13.99 -6.57
N SER A 368 1.50 -14.05 -6.58
CA SER A 368 0.70 -13.97 -7.81
C SER A 368 0.84 -12.61 -8.50
N ASP A 369 0.95 -11.51 -7.76
CA ASP A 369 1.23 -10.17 -8.28
C ASP A 369 2.65 -10.04 -8.86
N LEU A 370 3.66 -10.62 -8.21
CA LEU A 370 5.03 -10.69 -8.75
C LEU A 370 5.08 -11.47 -10.07
N LEU A 371 4.39 -12.60 -10.18
CA LEU A 371 4.28 -13.35 -11.44
C LEU A 371 3.65 -12.51 -12.56
N VAL A 372 2.55 -11.79 -12.30
CA VAL A 372 1.92 -10.87 -13.28
C VAL A 372 2.86 -9.74 -13.71
N ARG A 373 3.71 -9.26 -12.79
CA ARG A 373 4.76 -8.26 -13.07
C ARG A 373 5.95 -8.82 -13.86
N ASN A 374 5.87 -10.06 -14.34
CA ASN A 374 6.95 -10.78 -15.04
C ASN A 374 8.20 -10.98 -14.16
N PHE A 375 8.00 -11.33 -12.88
CA PHE A 375 9.05 -11.91 -12.05
C PHE A 375 9.00 -13.43 -12.13
N CYS A 376 10.17 -14.06 -12.23
CA CYS A 376 10.34 -15.51 -12.31
C CYS A 376 10.87 -16.09 -10.99
N PRO A 377 10.56 -17.33 -10.61
CA PRO A 377 11.21 -17.97 -9.47
C PRO A 377 12.73 -18.08 -9.65
N ALA A 378 13.50 -17.93 -8.58
CA ALA A 378 14.96 -18.13 -8.62
C ALA A 378 15.36 -19.62 -8.78
N SER A 379 14.47 -20.55 -8.45
CA SER A 379 14.70 -22.00 -8.49
C SER A 379 13.38 -22.77 -8.73
N ASP A 380 13.30 -23.50 -9.84
CA ASP A 380 12.13 -24.31 -10.24
C ASP A 380 11.83 -25.48 -9.28
N THR A 381 12.83 -25.96 -8.54
CA THR A 381 12.67 -27.05 -7.58
C THR A 381 12.11 -26.54 -6.25
N GLU A 382 12.63 -25.41 -5.76
CA GLU A 382 12.21 -24.79 -4.51
C GLU A 382 10.81 -24.19 -4.63
N ILE A 383 10.47 -23.57 -5.77
CA ILE A 383 9.18 -22.89 -5.94
C ILE A 383 8.00 -23.86 -5.80
N LYS A 384 8.13 -25.11 -6.26
CA LYS A 384 7.09 -26.13 -6.06
C LYS A 384 7.02 -26.67 -4.63
N SER A 385 7.93 -26.32 -3.73
CA SER A 385 7.72 -26.42 -2.28
C SER A 385 7.06 -25.16 -1.71
N LEU A 386 7.48 -23.99 -2.17
CA LEU A 386 7.02 -22.68 -1.69
C LEU A 386 5.54 -22.42 -2.02
N GLU A 387 5.10 -22.71 -3.25
CA GLU A 387 3.69 -22.59 -3.65
C GLU A 387 2.78 -23.49 -2.80
N ARG A 388 3.19 -24.73 -2.52
CA ARG A 388 2.43 -25.65 -1.65
C ARG A 388 2.30 -25.08 -0.23
N TYR A 389 3.37 -24.50 0.31
CA TYR A 389 3.32 -23.84 1.61
C TYR A 389 2.40 -22.60 1.59
N MET A 390 2.52 -21.74 0.58
CA MET A 390 1.68 -20.54 0.43
C MET A 390 0.19 -20.87 0.29
N CYS A 391 -0.16 -21.86 -0.55
CA CYS A 391 -1.54 -22.34 -0.68
C CYS A 391 -2.06 -22.90 0.65
N SER A 392 -1.29 -23.76 1.33
CA SER A 392 -1.67 -24.26 2.66
C SER A 392 -1.86 -23.13 3.68
N ARG A 393 -0.94 -22.17 3.73
CA ARG A 393 -1.01 -21.00 4.63
C ARG A 393 -2.20 -20.09 4.31
N PHE A 394 -2.56 -19.93 3.04
CA PHE A 394 -3.74 -19.18 2.61
C PHE A 394 -5.04 -19.79 3.13
N PHE A 395 -5.21 -21.12 3.01
CA PHE A 395 -6.38 -21.81 3.55
C PHE A 395 -6.43 -21.83 5.09
N ILE A 396 -5.27 -21.92 5.75
CA ILE A 396 -5.16 -21.85 7.22
C ILE A 396 -5.50 -20.45 7.74
N ASP A 397 -4.99 -19.39 7.10
CA ASP A 397 -5.22 -18.00 7.54
C ASP A 397 -6.61 -17.48 7.10
N PHE A 398 -7.21 -18.02 6.02
CA PHE A 398 -8.52 -17.62 5.48
C PHE A 398 -9.41 -18.84 5.12
N PRO A 399 -10.05 -19.52 6.09
CA PRO A 399 -10.78 -20.77 5.83
C PRO A 399 -12.16 -20.58 5.15
N ASP A 400 -12.89 -19.49 5.38
CA ASP A 400 -14.18 -19.23 4.73
C ASP A 400 -13.97 -18.57 3.35
N VAL A 401 -14.61 -19.11 2.30
CA VAL A 401 -14.55 -18.57 0.92
C VAL A 401 -14.96 -17.09 0.83
N ARG A 402 -15.84 -16.61 1.72
CA ARG A 402 -16.26 -15.21 1.80
C ARG A 402 -15.21 -14.34 2.50
N GLU A 403 -14.30 -14.91 3.31
CA GLU A 403 -13.09 -14.20 3.71
C GLU A 403 -12.09 -14.14 2.56
N GLN A 404 -11.81 -15.26 1.90
CA GLN A 404 -10.93 -15.31 0.73
C GLN A 404 -11.36 -14.28 -0.33
N GLN A 405 -12.67 -14.21 -0.65
CA GLN A 405 -13.25 -13.20 -1.52
C GLN A 405 -12.92 -11.78 -1.07
N ARG A 406 -13.20 -11.44 0.20
CA ARG A 406 -12.92 -10.10 0.76
C ARG A 406 -11.42 -9.75 0.75
N LYS A 407 -10.53 -10.73 0.92
CA LYS A 407 -9.06 -10.50 0.85
C LYS A 407 -8.60 -10.26 -0.58
N ILE A 408 -9.07 -11.07 -1.53
CA ILE A 408 -8.73 -10.94 -2.96
C ILE A 408 -9.32 -9.63 -3.51
N GLU A 409 -10.57 -9.31 -3.18
CA GLU A 409 -11.21 -8.04 -3.56
C GLU A 409 -10.47 -6.83 -2.98
N ALA A 410 -10.11 -6.86 -1.69
CA ALA A 410 -9.31 -5.79 -1.10
C ALA A 410 -7.90 -5.68 -1.72
N TYR A 411 -7.27 -6.80 -2.11
CA TYR A 411 -5.98 -6.78 -2.80
C TYR A 411 -6.11 -6.13 -4.19
N LEU A 412 -7.12 -6.51 -4.98
CA LEU A 412 -7.40 -5.89 -6.28
C LEU A 412 -7.72 -4.40 -6.14
N GLN A 413 -8.48 -3.99 -5.12
CA GLN A 413 -8.82 -2.60 -4.83
C GLN A 413 -7.66 -1.75 -4.29
N CYS A 414 -6.51 -2.36 -3.94
CA CYS A 414 -5.30 -1.66 -3.51
C CYS A 414 -4.20 -1.66 -4.60
N HIS A 415 -3.96 -2.78 -5.27
CA HIS A 415 -2.80 -2.93 -6.16
C HIS A 415 -3.11 -2.67 -7.64
N TYR A 416 -4.31 -3.02 -8.10
CA TYR A 416 -4.69 -2.95 -9.52
C TYR A 416 -5.68 -1.82 -9.75
N ILE A 417 -5.17 -0.61 -9.97
CA ILE A 417 -5.99 0.60 -10.08
C ILE A 417 -5.35 1.60 -11.05
N GLY A 418 -6.20 2.35 -11.76
CA GLY A 418 -5.79 3.21 -12.87
C GLY A 418 -5.40 2.36 -14.08
N ASN A 419 -4.20 2.58 -14.62
CA ASN A 419 -3.70 1.85 -15.79
C ASN A 419 -3.61 0.33 -15.57
N ASP A 420 -3.42 -0.11 -14.31
CA ASP A 420 -3.28 -1.53 -13.96
C ASP A 420 -4.64 -2.26 -13.86
N GLU A 421 -5.78 -1.57 -14.08
CA GLU A 421 -7.14 -2.17 -14.07
C GLU A 421 -7.29 -3.32 -15.08
N ALA A 422 -6.55 -3.30 -16.20
CA ALA A 422 -6.54 -4.36 -17.20
C ALA A 422 -6.06 -5.71 -16.59
N SER A 423 -4.93 -5.67 -15.88
CA SER A 423 -4.23 -6.85 -15.35
C SER A 423 -4.90 -7.54 -14.16
N LYS A 424 -6.07 -7.04 -13.71
CA LYS A 424 -6.93 -7.74 -12.74
C LYS A 424 -7.30 -9.15 -13.20
N TYR A 425 -7.54 -9.33 -14.50
CA TYR A 425 -7.86 -10.64 -15.06
C TYR A 425 -6.66 -11.59 -15.00
N ASP A 426 -5.48 -11.11 -15.42
CA ASP A 426 -4.23 -11.88 -15.43
C ASP A 426 -3.82 -12.30 -14.01
N PHE A 427 -4.02 -11.42 -13.02
CA PHE A 427 -3.86 -11.74 -11.60
C PHE A 427 -4.80 -12.85 -11.12
N LEU A 428 -6.11 -12.72 -11.41
CA LEU A 428 -7.08 -13.73 -11.01
C LEU A 428 -6.80 -15.09 -11.68
N MET A 429 -6.41 -15.11 -12.96
CA MET A 429 -6.01 -16.34 -13.65
C MET A 429 -4.70 -16.92 -13.11
N THR A 430 -3.71 -16.09 -12.78
CA THR A 430 -2.43 -16.51 -12.20
C THR A 430 -2.64 -17.12 -10.80
N LEU A 431 -3.40 -16.43 -9.94
CA LEU A 431 -3.78 -16.94 -8.62
C LEU A 431 -4.58 -18.25 -8.73
N ARG A 432 -5.53 -18.33 -9.68
CA ARG A 432 -6.28 -19.56 -9.97
C ARG A 432 -5.32 -20.69 -10.33
N ARG A 433 -4.37 -20.46 -11.24
CA ARG A 433 -3.40 -21.47 -11.71
C ARG A 433 -2.54 -22.00 -10.56
N VAL A 434 -1.96 -21.12 -9.74
CA VAL A 434 -1.12 -21.53 -8.59
C VAL A 434 -1.93 -22.34 -7.57
N ILE A 435 -3.18 -21.97 -7.31
CA ILE A 435 -4.07 -22.74 -6.41
C ILE A 435 -4.45 -24.11 -7.00
N ASP A 436 -4.71 -24.22 -8.30
CA ASP A 436 -5.10 -25.50 -8.92
C ASP A 436 -3.91 -26.48 -9.01
N GLU A 437 -2.72 -25.99 -9.41
CA GLU A 437 -1.49 -26.79 -9.51
C GLU A 437 -0.94 -27.22 -8.14
N SER A 438 -0.89 -26.31 -7.17
CA SER A 438 -0.07 -26.47 -5.95
C SER A 438 -0.87 -26.64 -4.66
N THR A 439 -2.19 -26.90 -4.72
CA THR A 439 -2.99 -27.29 -3.54
C THR A 439 -3.18 -28.81 -3.47
N VAL A 440 -2.68 -29.40 -2.38
CA VAL A 440 -2.71 -30.85 -2.08
C VAL A 440 -4.14 -31.38 -1.92
N CYS A 441 -4.37 -32.63 -2.33
CA CYS A 441 -5.68 -33.27 -2.46
C CYS A 441 -6.58 -33.28 -1.21
N LEU A 442 -6.02 -33.09 -0.01
CA LEU A 442 -6.78 -33.08 1.26
C LEU A 442 -7.79 -31.91 1.34
N MET A 443 -7.58 -30.82 0.60
CA MET A 443 -8.47 -29.64 0.55
C MET A 443 -9.38 -29.65 -0.70
N GLY A 444 -9.83 -30.84 -1.12
CA GLY A 444 -10.47 -31.05 -2.42
C GLY A 444 -11.87 -30.44 -2.59
N HIS A 445 -12.52 -29.97 -1.52
CA HIS A 445 -13.81 -29.25 -1.60
C HIS A 445 -13.58 -27.74 -1.61
N GLU A 446 -12.79 -27.27 -0.66
CA GLU A 446 -12.34 -25.90 -0.44
C GLU A 446 -11.64 -25.37 -1.70
N ARG A 447 -10.69 -26.13 -2.27
CA ARG A 447 -10.03 -25.79 -3.52
C ARG A 447 -11.03 -25.54 -4.64
N ARG A 448 -12.07 -26.37 -4.78
CA ARG A 448 -13.11 -26.19 -5.81
C ARG A 448 -14.00 -24.98 -5.52
N GLN A 449 -14.36 -24.70 -4.27
CA GLN A 449 -15.06 -23.46 -3.91
C GLN A 449 -14.23 -22.22 -4.30
N THR A 450 -12.96 -22.18 -3.92
CA THR A 450 -12.05 -21.05 -4.18
C THR A 450 -11.78 -20.87 -5.66
N LEU A 451 -11.50 -21.95 -6.42
CA LEU A 451 -11.29 -21.87 -7.87
C LEU A 451 -12.55 -21.37 -8.60
N ASN A 452 -13.74 -21.84 -8.20
CA ASN A 452 -14.99 -21.36 -8.77
C ASN A 452 -15.25 -19.88 -8.42
N MET A 453 -14.98 -19.47 -7.17
CA MET A 453 -15.10 -18.08 -6.74
C MET A 453 -14.15 -17.15 -7.52
N ILE A 454 -12.90 -17.58 -7.77
CA ILE A 454 -11.93 -16.83 -8.58
C ILE A 454 -12.39 -16.75 -10.04
N THR A 455 -12.87 -17.84 -10.62
CA THR A 455 -13.41 -17.85 -12.00
C THR A 455 -14.62 -16.93 -12.14
N VAL A 456 -15.57 -16.93 -11.22
CA VAL A 456 -16.72 -16.00 -11.23
C VAL A 456 -16.26 -14.54 -11.09
N PHE A 457 -15.27 -14.27 -10.24
CA PHE A 457 -14.73 -12.91 -10.09
C PHE A 457 -14.01 -12.44 -11.35
N ALA A 458 -13.26 -13.31 -12.02
CA ALA A 458 -12.57 -12.99 -13.27
C ALA A 458 -13.54 -12.75 -14.44
N LEU A 459 -14.63 -13.54 -14.54
CA LEU A 459 -15.71 -13.30 -15.49
C LEU A 459 -16.39 -11.94 -15.26
N ARG A 460 -16.59 -11.55 -13.99
CA ARG A 460 -17.10 -10.22 -13.64
C ARG A 460 -16.14 -9.11 -14.10
N VAL A 461 -14.83 -9.27 -13.89
CA VAL A 461 -13.81 -8.31 -14.35
C VAL A 461 -13.83 -8.17 -15.88
N LEU A 462 -13.90 -9.26 -16.64
CA LEU A 462 -14.02 -9.20 -18.11
C LEU A 462 -15.31 -8.49 -18.57
N GLY A 463 -16.41 -8.67 -17.84
CA GLY A 463 -17.68 -7.97 -18.09
C GLY A 463 -17.57 -6.46 -17.81
N GLU A 464 -16.99 -6.07 -16.67
CA GLU A 464 -16.76 -4.67 -16.29
C GLU A 464 -15.78 -3.96 -17.25
N GLN A 465 -14.84 -4.71 -17.84
CA GLN A 465 -13.91 -4.23 -18.88
C GLN A 465 -14.54 -4.16 -20.29
N ASN A 466 -15.79 -4.63 -20.51
CA ASN A 466 -16.40 -4.85 -21.82
C ASN A 466 -15.59 -5.77 -22.76
N ALA A 467 -14.72 -6.62 -22.21
CA ALA A 467 -13.91 -7.58 -22.97
C ALA A 467 -14.74 -8.80 -23.43
N ILE A 468 -15.89 -9.04 -22.80
CA ILE A 468 -16.92 -9.96 -23.32
C ILE A 468 -17.68 -9.20 -24.42
N PRO A 469 -17.70 -9.68 -25.68
CA PRO A 469 -18.44 -9.01 -26.74
C PRO A 469 -19.93 -9.02 -26.42
N ASN A 470 -20.59 -7.85 -26.56
CA ASN A 470 -22.02 -7.72 -26.29
C ASN A 470 -22.84 -8.66 -27.19
N THR A 471 -23.38 -9.73 -26.59
CA THR A 471 -24.06 -10.81 -27.30
C THR A 471 -25.34 -10.39 -28.01
N ALA A 472 -25.86 -9.19 -27.75
CA ALA A 472 -26.96 -8.60 -28.51
C ALA A 472 -26.70 -8.53 -30.03
N ASN A 473 -25.43 -8.46 -30.44
CA ASN A 473 -25.02 -8.35 -31.85
C ASN A 473 -24.23 -9.58 -32.36
N VAL A 474 -24.22 -10.71 -31.63
CA VAL A 474 -23.44 -11.90 -32.02
C VAL A 474 -24.29 -12.87 -32.84
N THR A 475 -24.11 -12.85 -34.16
CA THR A 475 -24.74 -13.80 -35.09
C THR A 475 -24.03 -15.16 -35.04
N CYS A 476 -24.61 -16.12 -34.31
CA CYS A 476 -24.10 -17.49 -34.26
C CYS A 476 -24.45 -18.27 -35.53
N PHE A 477 -23.45 -18.59 -36.35
CA PHE A 477 -23.60 -19.50 -37.50
C PHE A 477 -23.62 -20.95 -37.03
N TYR A 478 -24.81 -21.52 -36.83
CA TYR A 478 -24.97 -22.95 -36.57
C TYR A 478 -24.95 -23.73 -37.89
N GLN A 479 -23.91 -24.54 -38.10
CA GLN A 479 -23.82 -25.44 -39.26
C GLN A 479 -24.61 -26.74 -38.95
N PRO A 480 -25.60 -27.14 -39.78
CA PRO A 480 -26.42 -28.32 -39.49
C PRO A 480 -25.62 -29.62 -39.33
N ALA A 481 -26.12 -30.52 -38.49
CA ALA A 481 -25.49 -31.82 -38.28
C ALA A 481 -25.46 -32.66 -39.58
N PRO A 482 -24.42 -33.47 -39.84
CA PRO A 482 -24.14 -34.02 -41.19
C PRO A 482 -25.18 -34.96 -41.81
N TYR A 483 -26.22 -35.34 -41.07
CA TYR A 483 -27.33 -36.17 -41.53
C TYR A 483 -28.56 -35.37 -42.00
N MET A 484 -28.53 -34.03 -41.91
CA MET A 484 -29.58 -33.14 -42.43
C MET A 484 -29.35 -32.90 -43.94
N THR A 485 -29.97 -33.72 -44.79
CA THR A 485 -29.71 -33.74 -46.24
C THR A 485 -30.65 -32.87 -47.09
N GLU A 486 -31.44 -31.96 -46.51
CA GLU A 486 -32.28 -31.01 -47.26
C GLU A 486 -31.81 -29.54 -47.12
N PRO A 487 -31.77 -28.76 -48.21
CA PRO A 487 -31.29 -27.38 -48.21
C PRO A 487 -32.37 -26.39 -47.75
N VAL A 488 -32.66 -26.36 -46.44
CA VAL A 488 -33.53 -25.34 -45.84
C VAL A 488 -32.80 -23.98 -45.83
N TYR A 489 -32.98 -23.22 -46.91
CA TYR A 489 -32.43 -21.87 -47.06
C TYR A 489 -32.91 -20.92 -45.94
N ASN A 490 -31.98 -20.10 -45.43
CA ASN A 490 -32.25 -18.90 -44.61
C ASN A 490 -33.00 -19.09 -43.28
N SER A 491 -32.54 -19.99 -42.41
CA SER A 491 -32.92 -19.99 -40.97
C SER A 491 -32.02 -19.06 -40.14
N TYR A 492 -32.09 -17.75 -40.38
CA TYR A 492 -31.37 -16.74 -39.57
C TYR A 492 -32.08 -16.54 -38.21
N PHE A 493 -31.58 -17.19 -37.16
CA PHE A 493 -32.01 -16.89 -35.78
C PHE A 493 -31.42 -15.56 -35.30
N ILE A 494 -32.14 -14.47 -35.58
CA ILE A 494 -31.90 -13.18 -34.94
C ILE A 494 -32.43 -13.27 -33.50
N SER A 495 -31.52 -13.14 -32.53
CA SER A 495 -31.88 -12.95 -31.12
C SER A 495 -32.67 -11.65 -30.97
N GLN A 496 -34.00 -11.72 -30.81
CA GLN A 496 -34.80 -10.54 -30.48
C GLN A 496 -34.33 -9.95 -29.15
N SER A 497 -34.05 -8.65 -29.15
CA SER A 497 -33.66 -7.92 -27.94
C SER A 497 -34.81 -7.93 -26.93
N GLN A 498 -34.58 -8.48 -25.74
CA GLN A 498 -35.50 -8.28 -24.63
C GLN A 498 -35.59 -6.77 -24.31
N PRO A 499 -36.79 -6.22 -24.09
CA PRO A 499 -36.93 -4.88 -23.54
C PRO A 499 -36.31 -4.84 -22.13
N PRO A 500 -35.79 -3.69 -21.68
CA PRO A 500 -35.11 -3.59 -20.39
C PRO A 500 -36.04 -3.97 -19.23
N LEU A 501 -35.63 -4.95 -18.42
CA LEU A 501 -36.37 -5.40 -17.25
C LEU A 501 -36.42 -4.28 -16.19
N MET A 502 -37.55 -3.57 -16.15
CA MET A 502 -37.84 -2.63 -15.06
C MET A 502 -38.06 -3.40 -13.77
N TYR A 503 -37.15 -3.19 -12.80
CA TYR A 503 -37.31 -3.68 -11.43
C TYR A 503 -38.49 -2.97 -10.75
N HIS A 504 -39.62 -3.66 -10.60
CA HIS A 504 -40.65 -3.26 -9.65
C HIS A 504 -40.38 -3.89 -8.27
N PRO A 505 -40.50 -3.14 -7.17
CA PRO A 505 -40.32 -3.68 -5.82
C PRO A 505 -41.52 -4.56 -5.42
N TYR A 506 -41.25 -5.68 -4.74
CA TYR A 506 -42.26 -6.59 -4.21
C TYR A 506 -43.12 -5.93 -3.11
N PRO A 507 -44.46 -5.98 -3.21
CA PRO A 507 -45.35 -5.75 -2.07
C PRO A 507 -45.36 -6.98 -1.14
N LEU A 508 -45.12 -6.78 0.16
CA LEU A 508 -45.33 -7.80 1.19
C LEU A 508 -46.83 -7.93 1.49
N HIS A 509 -47.48 -8.99 0.99
CA HIS A 509 -48.86 -9.32 1.37
C HIS A 509 -48.87 -10.24 2.60
N VAL A 510 -49.15 -9.65 3.77
CA VAL A 510 -49.54 -10.39 4.98
C VAL A 510 -50.94 -10.94 4.77
N HIS A 511 -51.14 -12.23 5.03
CA HIS A 511 -52.46 -12.86 4.97
C HIS A 511 -53.21 -12.63 6.29
N LEU A 512 -54.26 -11.81 6.26
CA LEU A 512 -55.22 -11.70 7.35
C LEU A 512 -56.52 -12.42 6.94
N GLN A 513 -56.95 -13.38 7.75
CA GLN A 513 -58.06 -14.28 7.40
C GLN A 513 -59.39 -13.75 7.95
N SER A 514 -60.21 -13.16 7.08
CA SER A 514 -61.54 -12.66 7.43
C SER A 514 -62.57 -13.80 7.47
N GLY A 515 -62.99 -14.21 8.66
CA GLY A 515 -64.22 -14.97 8.87
C GLY A 515 -65.46 -14.07 8.77
N LEU A 516 -66.62 -14.65 8.46
CA LEU A 516 -67.90 -13.95 8.40
C LEU A 516 -69.02 -14.89 8.88
N VAL A 517 -69.98 -14.33 9.64
CA VAL A 517 -70.98 -14.99 10.50
C VAL A 517 -70.39 -15.48 11.83
#